data_AF-Q28T35-F1
#
_entry.id   AF-Q28T35-F1
#
_cell.length_a   1.000
_cell.length_b   1.000
_cell.length_c   1.000
_cell.angle_alpha   90.00
_cell.angle_beta   90.00
_cell.angle_gamma   90.00
#
_symmetry.space_group_name_H-M   'P 1'
#
loop_
_entity.id
_entity.type
_entity.pdbx_description
1 polymer ?
#
loop_
_entity_poly.entity_id
_entity_poly.type
_entity_poly.pdbx_seq_one_letter_code
_entity_poly.pdbx_strand_id
1 'polypeptide(L)'
;MPDIGGMELLVIGIVALIVVGPKDLPGMFKKLGQMVARVRAMGREFTNAMNAAADDTGMSEMNRDLRAATKFTNPKAMAKEMMGDVMDDIDPSKYEEGSATRVVAEKKAAAQKDAREMAAKAREIRAAKAAEAAELSGEPDEEAVAAAEPAAVDPGPADIEAADTAEPQANRP
;
A
#
# COMPACT_ATOMS: atom_id res chain seq x y z
N MET A 1 4.68 -1.72 8.24
CA MET A 1 3.48 -1.62 7.38
C MET A 1 2.61 -0.52 7.99
N PRO A 2 1.55 0.03 7.37
CA PRO A 2 0.66 0.91 8.14
C PRO A 2 -0.09 0.02 9.14
N ASP A 3 0.38 0.00 10.39
CA ASP A 3 -0.17 -0.76 11.51
C ASP A 3 -1.47 -0.14 12.07
N ILE A 4 -2.36 0.29 11.17
CA ILE A 4 -3.72 0.70 11.54
C ILE A 4 -4.53 -0.57 11.82
N GLY A 5 -4.41 -1.05 13.06
CA GLY A 5 -5.17 -2.17 13.58
C GLY A 5 -6.62 -1.80 13.91
N GLY A 6 -7.47 -2.81 14.11
CA GLY A 6 -8.88 -2.60 14.49
C GLY A 6 -9.06 -1.75 15.75
N MET A 7 -8.07 -1.80 16.67
CA MET A 7 -8.11 -1.00 17.90
C MET A 7 -7.82 0.49 17.66
N GLU A 8 -6.92 0.84 16.73
CA GLU A 8 -6.68 2.25 16.37
C GLU A 8 -7.88 2.86 15.65
N LEU A 9 -8.52 2.09 14.76
CA LEU A 9 -9.78 2.52 14.11
C LEU A 9 -10.89 2.78 15.13
N LEU A 10 -10.97 1.99 16.20
CA LEU A 10 -11.94 2.18 17.29
C LEU A 10 -11.65 3.46 18.09
N VAL A 11 -10.39 3.72 18.42
CA VAL A 11 -9.98 4.96 19.10
C VAL A 11 -10.31 6.19 18.25
N ILE A 12 -9.99 6.16 16.94
CA ILE A 12 -10.34 7.23 16.01
C ILE A 12 -11.86 7.41 15.92
N GLY A 13 -12.63 6.31 15.92
CA GLY A 13 -14.09 6.35 15.96
C GLY A 13 -14.63 7.06 17.20
N ILE A 14 -14.12 6.75 18.39
CA ILE A 14 -14.52 7.41 19.64
C ILE A 14 -14.17 8.90 19.63
N VAL A 15 -12.94 9.25 19.24
CA VAL A 15 -12.49 10.66 19.14
C VAL A 15 -13.39 11.42 18.17
N ALA A 16 -13.72 10.83 17.03
CA ALA A 16 -14.61 11.42 16.05
C ALA A 16 -16.01 11.70 16.64
N LEU A 17 -16.57 10.76 17.41
CA LEU A 17 -17.87 10.94 18.08
C LEU A 17 -17.87 12.12 19.06
N ILE A 18 -16.76 12.37 19.75
CA ILE A 18 -16.64 13.49 20.71
C ILE A 18 -16.49 14.83 19.97
N VAL A 19 -15.62 14.88 18.95
CA VAL A 19 -15.26 16.12 18.26
C VAL A 19 -16.38 16.62 17.35
N VAL A 20 -17.01 15.72 16.59
CA VAL A 20 -18.05 16.05 15.62
C VAL A 20 -19.45 15.90 16.22
N GLY A 21 -19.60 14.99 17.18
CA GLY A 21 -20.87 14.66 17.80
C GLY A 21 -21.43 13.33 17.28
N PRO A 22 -22.11 12.54 18.14
CA PRO A 22 -22.57 11.19 17.81
C PRO A 22 -23.68 11.14 16.76
N LYS A 23 -24.33 12.26 16.48
CA LYS A 23 -25.44 12.37 15.51
C LYS A 23 -25.01 12.88 14.15
N ASP A 24 -23.93 13.66 14.09
CA ASP A 24 -23.49 14.29 12.84
C ASP A 24 -22.60 13.37 12.00
N LEU A 25 -21.76 12.56 12.64
CA LEU A 25 -20.99 11.49 11.97
C LEU A 25 -21.85 10.51 11.16
N PRO A 26 -22.89 9.87 11.71
CA PRO A 26 -23.72 8.93 10.92
C PRO A 26 -24.42 9.63 9.74
N GLY A 27 -24.82 10.89 9.91
CA GLY A 27 -25.35 11.71 8.82
C GLY A 27 -24.32 11.98 7.72
N MET A 28 -23.08 12.30 8.10
CA MET A 28 -21.97 12.54 7.18
C MET A 28 -21.54 11.27 6.45
N PHE A 29 -21.43 10.14 7.15
CA PHE A 29 -21.13 8.84 6.53
C PHE A 29 -22.20 8.41 5.54
N LYS A 30 -23.48 8.69 5.81
CA LYS A 30 -24.56 8.40 4.87
C LYS A 30 -24.43 9.23 3.59
N LYS A 31 -24.10 10.51 3.69
CA LYS A 31 -23.88 11.40 2.53
C LYS A 31 -22.63 11.00 1.73
N LEU A 32 -21.51 10.78 2.43
CA LEU A 32 -20.25 10.35 1.82
C LEU A 32 -20.41 8.97 1.17
N GLY A 33 -21.07 8.04 1.86
CA GLY A 33 -21.37 6.70 1.37
C GLY A 33 -22.25 6.72 0.13
N GLN A 34 -23.27 7.60 0.07
CA GLN A 34 -24.09 7.78 -1.13
C GLN A 34 -23.29 8.34 -2.31
N MET A 35 -22.38 9.28 -2.06
CA MET A 35 -21.49 9.82 -3.08
C MET A 35 -20.52 8.75 -3.60
N VAL A 36 -19.88 8.00 -2.72
CA VAL A 36 -18.99 6.88 -3.07
C VAL A 36 -19.77 5.77 -3.78
N ALA A 37 -20.99 5.46 -3.36
CA ALA A 37 -21.84 4.46 -3.98
C ALA A 37 -22.21 4.84 -5.42
N ARG A 38 -22.49 6.12 -5.67
CA ARG A 38 -22.75 6.65 -7.02
C ARG A 38 -21.51 6.55 -7.89
N VAL A 39 -20.34 6.97 -7.39
CA VAL A 39 -19.08 6.83 -8.13
C VAL A 39 -18.75 5.37 -8.41
N ARG A 40 -18.99 4.47 -7.45
CA ARG A 40 -18.79 3.02 -7.65
C ARG A 40 -19.78 2.42 -8.65
N ALA A 41 -21.02 2.91 -8.71
CA ALA A 41 -21.99 2.53 -9.72
C ALA A 41 -21.54 2.96 -11.12
N MET A 42 -21.21 4.25 -11.26
CA MET A 42 -20.66 4.82 -12.49
C MET A 42 -19.38 4.09 -12.93
N GLY A 43 -18.50 3.74 -12.00
CA GLY A 43 -17.30 2.95 -12.28
C GLY A 43 -17.61 1.56 -12.83
N ARG A 44 -18.63 0.85 -12.31
CA ARG A 44 -19.07 -0.44 -12.85
C ARG A 44 -19.65 -0.30 -14.26
N GLU A 45 -20.46 0.73 -14.48
CA GLU A 45 -21.04 1.01 -15.81
C GLU A 45 -19.95 1.38 -16.82
N PHE A 46 -18.96 2.17 -16.41
CA PHE A 46 -17.81 2.54 -17.22
C PHE A 46 -16.94 1.32 -17.51
N THR A 47 -16.62 0.49 -16.53
CA THR A 47 -15.89 -0.76 -16.74
C THR A 47 -16.64 -1.70 -17.70
N ASN A 48 -17.96 -1.82 -17.57
CA ASN A 48 -18.75 -2.65 -18.47
C ASN A 48 -18.78 -2.10 -19.90
N ALA A 49 -18.98 -0.79 -20.07
CA ALA A 49 -18.98 -0.13 -21.38
C ALA A 49 -17.58 -0.11 -22.02
N MET A 50 -16.54 0.04 -21.20
CA MET A 50 -15.13 0.04 -21.62
C MET A 50 -14.65 -1.37 -21.95
N ASN A 51 -15.10 -2.41 -21.25
CA ASN A 51 -14.86 -3.79 -21.66
C ASN A 51 -15.57 -4.10 -22.98
N ALA A 52 -16.84 -3.68 -23.14
CA ALA A 52 -17.58 -3.85 -24.39
C ALA A 52 -16.99 -3.07 -25.57
N ALA A 53 -16.36 -1.91 -25.32
CA ALA A 53 -15.70 -1.09 -26.35
C ALA A 53 -14.22 -1.47 -26.59
N ALA A 54 -13.52 -2.02 -25.60
CA ALA A 54 -12.12 -2.44 -25.69
C ALA A 54 -11.93 -3.70 -26.54
N ASP A 55 -12.96 -4.56 -26.62
CA ASP A 55 -12.97 -5.69 -27.54
C ASP A 55 -12.99 -5.23 -29.02
N ASP A 56 -13.36 -3.98 -29.30
CA ASP A 56 -13.48 -3.40 -30.65
C ASP A 56 -12.51 -2.22 -30.93
N THR A 57 -11.95 -1.58 -29.89
CA THR A 57 -11.05 -0.43 -30.00
C THR A 57 -9.78 -0.64 -29.16
N GLY A 58 -8.61 -0.38 -29.74
CA GLY A 58 -7.28 -0.69 -29.20
C GLY A 58 -6.97 -0.09 -27.82
N MET A 59 -7.42 -0.76 -26.76
CA MET A 59 -7.21 -0.42 -25.36
C MET A 59 -5.72 -0.34 -24.96
N SER A 60 -4.82 -0.90 -25.79
CA SER A 60 -3.37 -0.77 -25.65
C SER A 60 -2.86 0.66 -25.81
N GLU A 61 -3.41 1.45 -26.75
CA GLU A 61 -2.99 2.85 -26.97
C GLU A 61 -3.39 3.74 -25.78
N MET A 62 -4.63 3.63 -25.30
CA MET A 62 -5.11 4.44 -24.17
C MET A 62 -4.38 4.08 -22.87
N ASN A 63 -4.09 2.78 -22.65
CA ASN A 63 -3.25 2.34 -21.55
C ASN A 63 -1.80 2.86 -21.67
N ARG A 64 -1.27 2.99 -22.89
CA ARG A 64 0.07 3.53 -23.12
C ARG A 64 0.14 5.02 -22.81
N ASP A 65 -0.88 5.78 -23.20
CA ASP A 65 -0.99 7.21 -22.93
C ASP A 65 -1.24 7.50 -21.44
N LEU A 66 -2.10 6.70 -20.79
CA LEU A 66 -2.30 6.76 -19.33
C LEU A 66 -1.01 6.42 -18.59
N ARG A 67 -0.27 5.39 -19.03
CA ARG A 67 1.06 5.08 -18.45
C ARG A 67 2.06 6.18 -18.72
N ALA A 68 2.08 6.80 -19.89
CA ALA A 68 2.97 7.93 -20.18
C ALA A 68 2.64 9.12 -19.27
N ALA A 69 1.37 9.50 -19.15
CA ALA A 69 0.91 10.57 -18.27
C ALA A 69 1.22 10.27 -16.78
N THR A 70 1.04 9.02 -16.36
CA THR A 70 1.36 8.57 -14.99
C THR A 70 2.87 8.53 -14.75
N LYS A 71 3.68 8.22 -15.78
CA LYS A 71 5.16 8.26 -15.70
C LYS A 71 5.66 9.69 -15.47
N PHE A 72 5.08 10.68 -16.16
CA PHE A 72 5.45 12.09 -15.96
C PHE A 72 5.06 12.64 -14.59
N THR A 73 3.99 12.11 -13.98
CA THR A 73 3.49 12.57 -12.68
C THR A 73 4.00 11.75 -11.50
N ASN A 74 4.63 10.60 -11.73
CA ASN A 74 5.17 9.75 -10.67
C ASN A 74 6.70 9.91 -10.54
N PRO A 75 7.18 10.64 -9.52
CA PRO A 75 8.62 10.89 -9.33
C PRO A 75 9.44 9.61 -9.16
N LYS A 76 8.82 8.51 -8.68
CA LYS A 76 9.48 7.22 -8.55
C LYS A 76 9.72 6.53 -9.89
N ALA A 77 8.81 6.72 -10.85
CA ALA A 77 8.98 6.19 -12.21
C ALA A 77 10.10 6.95 -12.94
N MET A 78 10.09 8.28 -12.84
CA MET A 78 11.15 9.14 -13.36
C MET A 78 12.52 8.80 -12.76
N ALA A 79 12.59 8.63 -11.44
CA ALA A 79 13.83 8.26 -10.76
C ALA A 79 14.38 6.89 -11.22
N LYS A 80 13.49 5.92 -11.50
CA LYS A 80 13.89 4.59 -11.99
C LYS A 80 14.48 4.65 -13.41
N GLU A 81 13.91 5.49 -14.28
CA GLU A 81 14.39 5.69 -15.64
C GLU A 81 15.73 6.43 -15.66
N MET A 82 15.85 7.51 -14.89
CA MET A 82 17.14 8.21 -14.74
C MET A 82 18.21 7.28 -14.17
N MET A 83 17.87 6.38 -13.23
CA MET A 83 18.82 5.37 -12.76
C MET A 83 19.20 4.36 -13.85
N GLY A 84 18.24 3.93 -14.66
CA GLY A 84 18.46 3.01 -15.78
C GLY A 84 19.38 3.62 -16.83
N ASP A 85 19.05 4.81 -17.33
CA ASP A 85 19.84 5.52 -18.35
C ASP A 85 21.25 5.80 -17.85
N VAL A 86 21.39 6.23 -16.60
CA VAL A 86 22.70 6.49 -16.00
C VAL A 86 23.53 5.21 -15.85
N MET A 87 22.91 4.05 -15.61
CA MET A 87 23.64 2.77 -15.58
C MET A 87 24.07 2.34 -16.98
N ASP A 88 23.22 2.50 -17.98
CA ASP A 88 23.52 2.15 -19.36
C ASP A 88 24.61 3.05 -19.98
N ASP A 89 24.62 4.34 -19.64
CA ASP A 89 25.63 5.32 -20.08
C ASP A 89 27.02 5.10 -19.48
N ILE A 90 27.07 4.39 -18.35
CA ILE A 90 28.28 4.21 -17.55
C ILE A 90 28.94 2.88 -17.85
N ASP A 91 28.26 1.99 -18.57
CA ASP A 91 28.81 0.71 -18.99
C ASP A 91 30.00 0.93 -19.95
N PRO A 92 31.25 0.77 -19.48
CA PRO A 92 32.43 1.03 -20.29
C PRO A 92 32.65 -0.07 -21.34
N SER A 93 31.93 -1.20 -21.24
CA SER A 93 32.04 -2.32 -22.18
C SER A 93 31.36 -2.05 -23.52
N LYS A 94 30.48 -1.06 -23.60
CA LYS A 94 29.80 -0.65 -24.85
C LYS A 94 30.64 0.27 -25.74
N TYR A 95 31.81 0.70 -25.29
CA TYR A 95 32.68 1.62 -26.01
C TYR A 95 34.00 0.93 -26.41
N GLU A 96 34.46 1.19 -27.63
CA GLU A 96 35.73 0.66 -28.16
C GLU A 96 36.91 1.00 -27.24
N GLU A 97 37.80 0.03 -27.04
CA GLU A 97 38.96 0.14 -26.16
C GLU A 97 39.94 1.20 -26.70
N GLY A 98 40.19 2.25 -25.90
CA GLY A 98 41.00 3.40 -26.31
C GLY A 98 40.25 4.59 -26.91
N SER A 99 38.91 4.53 -27.05
CA SER A 99 38.12 5.68 -27.49
C SER A 99 38.02 6.76 -26.40
N ALA A 100 37.97 8.03 -26.81
CA ALA A 100 37.79 9.15 -25.88
C ALA A 100 36.51 9.02 -25.04
N THR A 101 35.46 8.42 -25.61
CA THR A 101 34.19 8.15 -24.94
C THR A 101 34.33 7.12 -23.81
N ARG A 102 35.15 6.08 -23.98
CA ARG A 102 35.40 5.07 -22.94
C ARG A 102 36.13 5.67 -21.72
N VAL A 103 37.10 6.54 -21.94
CA VAL A 103 37.81 7.25 -20.86
C VAL A 103 36.85 8.13 -20.04
N VAL A 104 35.88 8.78 -20.70
CA VAL A 104 34.84 9.56 -20.01
C VAL A 104 33.87 8.66 -19.26
N ALA A 105 33.44 7.54 -19.86
CA ALA A 105 32.57 6.56 -19.21
C ALA A 105 33.22 5.93 -17.96
N GLU A 106 34.50 5.56 -18.04
CA GLU A 106 35.27 5.01 -16.91
C GLU A 106 35.45 6.04 -15.78
N LYS A 107 35.74 7.30 -16.11
CA LYS A 107 35.80 8.38 -15.09
C LYS A 107 34.45 8.64 -14.44
N LYS A 108 33.35 8.62 -15.22
CA LYS A 108 31.98 8.77 -14.72
C LYS A 108 31.59 7.57 -13.83
N ALA A 109 32.00 6.36 -14.20
CA ALA A 109 31.81 5.14 -13.41
C ALA A 109 32.52 5.22 -12.05
N ALA A 110 33.79 5.64 -12.05
CA ALA A 110 34.57 5.81 -10.83
C ALA A 110 33.95 6.87 -9.90
N ALA A 111 33.64 8.05 -10.45
CA ALA A 111 33.01 9.13 -9.69
C ALA A 111 31.65 8.73 -9.11
N GLN A 112 30.87 7.89 -9.82
CA GLN A 112 29.63 7.36 -9.29
C GLN A 112 29.81 6.32 -8.20
N LYS A 113 30.84 5.47 -8.31
CA LYS A 113 31.16 4.53 -7.25
C LYS A 113 31.52 5.27 -5.97
N ASP A 114 32.35 6.30 -6.08
CA ASP A 114 32.74 7.16 -4.94
C ASP A 114 31.52 7.88 -4.35
N ALA A 115 30.65 8.44 -5.19
CA ALA A 115 29.41 9.08 -4.75
C ALA A 115 28.46 8.12 -4.04
N ARG A 116 28.36 6.86 -4.50
CA ARG A 116 27.55 5.81 -3.87
C ARG A 116 28.12 5.38 -2.53
N GLU A 117 29.44 5.20 -2.43
CA GLU A 117 30.11 4.86 -1.17
C GLU A 117 29.95 6.00 -0.14
N MET A 118 30.08 7.26 -0.57
CA MET A 118 29.82 8.43 0.28
C MET A 118 28.35 8.50 0.72
N ALA A 119 27.40 8.22 -0.18
CA ALA A 119 25.98 8.18 0.16
C ALA A 119 25.64 7.02 1.12
N ALA A 120 26.26 5.85 0.95
CA ALA A 120 26.11 4.72 1.84
C ALA A 120 26.65 5.02 3.24
N LYS A 121 27.87 5.57 3.33
CA LYS A 121 28.47 6.03 4.60
C LYS A 121 27.62 7.10 5.28
N ALA A 122 27.09 8.07 4.53
CA ALA A 122 26.20 9.09 5.08
C ALA A 122 24.89 8.51 5.63
N ARG A 123 24.33 7.48 4.98
CA ARG A 123 23.14 6.76 5.48
C ARG A 123 23.46 5.96 6.74
N GLU A 124 24.60 5.29 6.79
CA GLU A 124 25.06 4.55 7.96
C GLU A 124 25.28 5.48 9.17
N ILE A 125 25.97 6.61 8.97
CA ILE A 125 26.16 7.62 10.02
C ILE A 125 24.81 8.18 10.50
N ARG A 126 23.87 8.43 9.58
CA ARG A 126 22.53 8.91 9.94
C ARG A 126 21.72 7.86 10.69
N ALA A 127 21.84 6.59 10.33
CA ALA A 127 21.18 5.48 11.01
C ALA A 127 21.77 5.23 12.40
N ALA A 128 23.10 5.25 12.55
CA ALA A 128 23.79 5.15 13.82
C ALA A 128 23.41 6.31 14.76
N LYS A 129 23.40 7.55 14.23
CA LYS A 129 22.96 8.72 15.00
C LYS A 129 21.47 8.69 15.38
N ALA A 130 20.62 8.07 14.56
CA ALA A 130 19.21 7.87 14.87
C ALA A 130 19.01 6.78 15.93
N ALA A 131 19.81 5.71 15.90
CA ALA A 131 19.80 4.65 16.93
C ALA A 131 20.35 5.16 18.26
N GLU A 132 21.46 5.90 18.26
CA GLU A 132 22.03 6.53 19.46
C GLU A 132 21.06 7.56 20.08
N ALA A 133 20.33 8.31 19.25
CA ALA A 133 19.27 9.21 19.71
C ALA A 133 18.05 8.47 20.30
N ALA A 134 17.77 7.24 19.85
CA ALA A 134 16.74 6.38 20.41
C ALA A 134 17.21 5.69 21.71
N GLU A 135 18.50 5.37 21.84
CA GLU A 135 19.06 4.81 23.08
C GLU A 135 19.24 5.87 24.19
N LEU A 136 19.61 7.10 23.85
CA LEU A 136 19.66 8.21 24.84
C LEU A 136 18.27 8.67 25.30
N SER A 137 17.20 8.34 24.59
CA SER A 137 15.84 8.59 25.06
C SER A 137 15.34 7.59 26.12
N GLY A 138 16.16 6.61 26.51
CA GLY A 138 16.03 5.88 27.79
C GLY A 138 14.61 5.49 28.17
N GLU A 139 14.10 4.44 27.51
CA GLU A 139 12.84 3.76 27.79
C GLU A 139 12.74 3.29 29.28
N PRO A 140 11.53 3.04 29.81
CA PRO A 140 10.96 1.74 29.53
C PRO A 140 9.48 1.76 29.18
N ASP A 141 9.17 1.08 28.08
CA ASP A 141 7.98 0.26 27.98
C ASP A 141 7.81 -0.55 29.28
N GLU A 142 6.68 -0.31 29.95
CA GLU A 142 6.15 -1.17 30.99
C GLU A 142 5.77 -2.52 30.38
N GLU A 143 6.74 -3.42 30.27
CA GLU A 143 6.46 -4.85 30.15
C GLU A 143 6.98 -5.58 31.39
N ALA A 144 6.20 -5.49 32.47
CA ALA A 144 6.34 -6.34 33.66
C ALA A 144 4.99 -6.54 34.38
N VAL A 145 4.01 -7.09 33.66
CA VAL A 145 3.07 -8.06 34.26
C VAL A 145 3.18 -9.37 33.50
N ALA A 146 4.25 -10.08 33.83
CA ALA A 146 4.42 -11.47 33.46
C ALA A 146 3.38 -12.34 34.17
N ALA A 147 2.89 -13.33 33.40
CA ALA A 147 2.45 -14.65 33.84
C ALA A 147 1.07 -14.79 34.52
N ALA A 148 0.06 -15.12 33.71
CA ALA A 148 -0.76 -16.33 33.93
C ALA A 148 -1.65 -16.64 32.72
N GLU A 149 -1.11 -17.38 31.75
CA GLU A 149 -1.90 -18.39 31.04
C GLU A 149 -1.04 -19.66 31.03
N PRO A 150 -1.63 -20.87 31.21
CA PRO A 150 -2.59 -21.38 30.23
C PRO A 150 -3.75 -22.17 30.83
N ALA A 151 -4.96 -21.98 30.29
CA ALA A 151 -6.02 -22.99 30.42
C ALA A 151 -6.76 -23.12 29.09
N ALA A 152 -6.16 -23.93 28.22
CA ALA A 152 -6.83 -24.53 27.09
C ALA A 152 -8.00 -25.40 27.57
N VAL A 153 -9.21 -25.09 27.12
CA VAL A 153 -10.26 -26.10 26.87
C VAL A 153 -11.08 -25.63 25.67
N ASP A 154 -10.75 -26.17 24.50
CA ASP A 154 -11.74 -26.58 23.50
C ASP A 154 -11.42 -28.06 23.22
N PRO A 155 -12.42 -28.94 23.27
CA PRO A 155 -12.93 -29.38 21.98
C PRO A 155 -14.45 -29.60 21.96
N GLY A 156 -15.11 -28.87 21.07
CA GLY A 156 -15.84 -29.47 19.97
C GLY A 156 -17.34 -29.71 20.15
N PRO A 157 -18.04 -29.90 19.01
CA PRO A 157 -19.45 -29.59 18.83
C PRO A 157 -20.36 -30.79 19.13
N ALA A 158 -21.56 -30.56 19.64
CA ALA A 158 -22.68 -31.48 19.47
C ALA A 158 -24.03 -30.80 19.76
N ASP A 159 -24.91 -30.99 18.80
CA ASP A 159 -26.33 -30.73 18.74
C ASP A 159 -27.13 -31.29 19.94
N ILE A 160 -28.22 -30.59 20.27
CA ILE A 160 -29.48 -31.17 20.78
C ILE A 160 -30.59 -30.25 20.25
N GLU A 161 -31.15 -30.58 19.09
CA GLU A 161 -32.30 -31.47 18.89
C GLU A 161 -33.60 -30.69 18.80
N ALA A 162 -34.16 -30.76 17.60
CA ALA A 162 -35.53 -30.45 17.29
C ALA A 162 -36.46 -31.55 17.82
N ALA A 163 -37.65 -31.16 18.29
CA ALA A 163 -38.95 -31.83 18.12
C ALA A 163 -39.98 -30.96 18.89
N ASP A 164 -41.22 -30.72 18.46
CA ASP A 164 -42.05 -31.59 17.64
C ASP A 164 -43.31 -30.84 17.11
N THR A 165 -43.76 -31.30 15.93
CA THR A 165 -45.14 -31.46 15.38
C THR A 165 -46.22 -30.37 15.48
N ALA A 166 -47.18 -30.20 14.57
CA ALA A 166 -47.65 -30.89 13.35
C ALA A 166 -48.56 -29.88 12.58
N GLU A 167 -48.39 -29.59 11.29
CA GLU A 167 -48.88 -30.29 10.09
C GLU A 167 -50.30 -29.83 9.63
N PRO A 168 -50.79 -30.16 8.40
CA PRO A 168 -50.88 -29.25 7.24
C PRO A 168 -52.35 -28.97 6.82
N GLN A 169 -52.58 -28.29 5.69
CA GLN A 169 -53.58 -28.69 4.67
C GLN A 169 -53.48 -27.81 3.41
N ALA A 170 -53.30 -28.49 2.29
CA ALA A 170 -53.43 -27.99 0.93
C ALA A 170 -54.90 -27.70 0.59
N ASN A 171 -55.16 -26.73 -0.28
CA ASN A 171 -55.86 -27.03 -1.54
C ASN A 171 -55.80 -25.88 -2.55
N ARG A 172 -55.55 -26.23 -3.80
CA ARG A 172 -55.96 -25.48 -5.01
C ARG A 172 -57.45 -25.77 -5.28
N PRO A 173 -58.15 -24.93 -6.04
CA PRO A 173 -58.23 -25.20 -7.48
C PRO A 173 -57.60 -24.09 -8.34
#